data_AF-A0A3C0UGC5-F1
#
_entry.id   AF-A0A3C0UGC5-F1
#
_cell.length_a   1.000
_cell.length_b   1.000
_cell.length_c   1.000
_cell.angle_alpha   90.00
_cell.angle_beta   90.00
_cell.angle_gamma   90.00
#
_symmetry.space_group_name_H-M   'P 1'
#
loop_
_entity.id
_entity.type
_entity.pdbx_description
1 polymer ?
#
loop_
_entity_poly.entity_id
_entity_poly.type
_entity_poly.pdbx_seq_one_letter_code
_entity_poly.pdbx_strand_id
1 'polypeptide(L)'
;MKIVLVNGSPKGRNSNTHIMAEAFLQGAQEADAKTVNIFLAEKDIRYCRGCFSCWLKTPGQCIIADDMQPILTEADGADVLVLASPLYFDTISGMLKVFM
;
A
#
# COMPACT_ATOMS: atom_id res chain seq x y z
N MET A 1 -17.47 -6.97 -0.02
CA MET A 1 -16.21 -6.76 -0.77
C MET A 1 -15.27 -5.93 0.09
N LYS A 2 -14.00 -6.30 0.20
CA LYS A 2 -12.94 -5.54 0.88
C LYS A 2 -11.98 -4.95 -0.16
N ILE A 3 -11.84 -3.63 -0.16
CA ILE A 3 -10.90 -2.90 -1.01
C ILE A 3 -9.82 -2.29 -0.13
N VAL A 4 -8.57 -2.57 -0.44
CA VAL A 4 -7.42 -1.94 0.21
C VAL A 4 -6.70 -1.08 -0.83
N LEU A 5 -6.58 0.22 -0.54
CA LEU A 5 -5.85 1.16 -1.36
C LEU A 5 -4.54 1.52 -0.69
N VAL A 6 -3.44 1.40 -1.43
CA VAL A 6 -2.10 1.80 -1.00
C VAL A 6 -1.74 3.10 -1.70
N ASN A 7 -1.69 4.18 -0.93
CA ASN A 7 -1.32 5.51 -1.42
C ASN A 7 0.18 5.73 -1.29
N GLY A 8 0.86 5.73 -2.43
CA GLY A 8 2.29 5.94 -2.56
C GLY A 8 2.73 7.39 -2.69
N SER A 9 1.84 8.38 -2.57
CA SER A 9 2.25 9.78 -2.69
C SER A 9 3.09 10.21 -1.48
N PRO A 10 4.27 10.82 -1.67
CA PRO A 10 5.06 11.37 -0.56
C PRO A 10 4.37 12.53 0.16
N LYS A 11 3.35 13.15 -0.46
CA LYS A 11 2.53 14.20 0.17
C LYS A 11 1.40 13.64 1.05
N GLY A 12 1.25 12.31 1.13
CA GLY A 12 0.27 11.63 1.99
C GLY A 12 -1.15 12.15 1.77
N ARG A 13 -1.81 12.54 2.86
CA ARG A 13 -3.18 13.10 2.87
C ARG A 13 -3.31 14.42 2.12
N ASN A 14 -2.22 15.16 1.91
CA ASN A 14 -2.24 16.42 1.17
C ASN A 14 -1.93 16.25 -0.33
N SER A 15 -2.02 15.03 -0.86
CA SER A 15 -1.66 14.72 -2.25
C SER A 15 -2.84 14.80 -3.22
N ASN A 16 -2.58 15.24 -4.46
CA ASN A 16 -3.57 15.16 -5.54
C ASN A 16 -3.98 13.70 -5.83
N THR A 17 -3.06 12.75 -5.63
CA THR A 17 -3.34 11.32 -5.70
C THR A 17 -4.40 10.91 -4.68
N HIS A 18 -4.34 11.48 -3.46
CA HIS A 18 -5.36 11.22 -2.44
C HIS A 18 -6.74 11.73 -2.85
N ILE A 19 -6.85 12.90 -3.48
CA ILE A 19 -8.13 13.44 -3.95
C ILE A 19 -8.85 12.44 -4.88
N MET A 20 -8.13 11.88 -5.85
CA MET A 20 -8.69 10.87 -6.75
C MET A 20 -8.99 9.54 -6.04
N ALA A 21 -8.09 9.11 -5.15
CA ALA A 21 -8.27 7.90 -4.36
C ALA A 21 -9.50 7.99 -3.44
N GLU A 22 -9.74 9.15 -2.83
CA GLU A 22 -10.90 9.40 -1.96
C GLU A 22 -12.20 9.31 -2.74
N ALA A 23 -12.29 9.94 -3.92
CA ALA A 23 -13.47 9.82 -4.79
C ALA A 23 -13.76 8.37 -5.20
N PHE A 24 -12.72 7.59 -5.53
CA PHE A 24 -12.85 6.16 -5.82
C PHE A 24 -13.37 5.38 -4.61
N LEU A 25 -12.78 5.59 -3.43
CA LEU A 25 -13.18 4.89 -2.21
C LEU A 25 -14.60 5.27 -1.79
N GLN A 26 -15.01 6.53 -1.96
CA GLN A 26 -16.37 6.97 -1.69
C GLN A 26 -17.38 6.23 -2.58
N GLY A 27 -17.14 6.16 -3.90
CA GLY A 27 -18.02 5.40 -4.80
C GLY A 27 -18.08 3.90 -4.45
N ALA A 28 -16.97 3.33 -3.98
CA ALA A 28 -16.96 1.95 -3.51
C ALA A 28 -17.74 1.75 -2.21
N GLN A 29 -17.65 2.69 -1.26
CA GLN A 29 -18.42 2.68 -0.02
C GLN A 29 -19.92 2.82 -0.28
N GLU A 30 -20.33 3.65 -1.24
CA GLU A 30 -21.71 3.79 -1.70
C GLU A 30 -22.28 2.48 -2.28
N ALA A 31 -21.40 1.57 -2.74
CA ALA A 31 -21.73 0.22 -3.18
C ALA A 31 -21.49 -0.87 -2.11
N ASP A 32 -21.53 -0.49 -0.82
CA ASP A 32 -21.37 -1.37 0.34
C ASP A 32 -19.99 -2.09 0.45
N ALA A 33 -18.95 -1.55 -0.19
CA ALA A 33 -17.59 -2.06 -0.02
C ALA A 33 -16.97 -1.58 1.30
N LYS A 34 -16.27 -2.48 1.99
CA LYS A 34 -15.37 -2.11 3.09
C LYS A 34 -14.07 -1.61 2.50
N THR A 35 -13.74 -0.35 2.74
CA THR A 35 -12.55 0.28 2.16
C THR A 35 -11.51 0.64 3.20
N VAL A 36 -10.24 0.45 2.90
CA VAL A 36 -9.10 0.90 3.70
C VAL A 36 -8.14 1.69 2.82
N ASN A 37 -7.61 2.81 3.33
CA ASN A 37 -6.60 3.63 2.65
C ASN A 37 -5.33 3.70 3.49
N ILE A 38 -4.27 3.08 2.99
CA ILE A 38 -2.95 2.99 3.62
C ILE A 38 -2.05 4.05 2.99
N PHE A 39 -1.66 5.05 3.77
CA PHE A 39 -0.72 6.07 3.34
C PHE A 39 0.70 5.62 3.63
N LEU A 40 1.48 5.31 2.58
CA LEU A 40 2.89 4.92 2.75
C LEU A 40 3.72 6.06 3.35
N ALA A 41 3.30 7.32 3.18
CA ALA A 41 3.93 8.50 3.78
C ALA A 41 3.93 8.50 5.31
N GLU A 42 3.10 7.65 5.93
CA GLU A 42 2.93 7.53 7.38
C GLU A 42 3.56 6.23 7.93
N LYS A 43 4.41 5.55 7.14
CA LYS A 43 4.95 4.22 7.44
C LYS A 43 6.47 4.19 7.33
N ASP A 44 7.12 3.45 8.24
CA ASP A 44 8.54 3.07 8.11
C ASP A 44 8.63 1.72 7.40
N ILE A 45 9.03 1.74 6.12
CA ILE A 45 9.27 0.54 5.32
C ILE A 45 10.71 0.57 4.83
N ARG A 46 11.49 -0.42 5.24
CA ARG A 46 12.91 -0.52 4.86
C ARG A 46 13.04 -1.29 3.56
N TYR A 47 14.12 -1.01 2.83
CA TYR A 47 14.43 -1.70 1.58
C TYR A 47 14.62 -3.21 1.79
N CYS A 48 14.04 -4.00 0.88
CA CYS A 48 14.29 -5.42 0.81
C CYS A 48 15.79 -5.70 0.59
N ARG A 49 16.34 -6.65 1.36
CA ARG A 49 17.76 -7.05 1.28
C ARG A 49 18.03 -8.22 0.34
N GLY A 50 17.00 -8.78 -0.32
CA GLY A 50 17.14 -9.96 -1.17
C GLY A 50 17.66 -11.20 -0.43
N CYS A 51 17.41 -11.33 0.88
CA CYS A 51 17.95 -12.43 1.69
C CYS A 51 17.16 -13.74 1.60
N PHE A 52 15.96 -13.71 0.98
CA PHE A 52 15.05 -14.85 0.79
C PHE A 52 14.58 -15.60 2.06
N SER A 53 14.82 -15.07 3.27
CA SER A 53 14.32 -15.68 4.51
C SER A 53 12.80 -15.83 4.52
N CYS A 54 12.07 -14.85 3.99
CA CYS A 54 10.60 -14.89 3.85
C CYS A 54 10.08 -15.92 2.83
N TRP A 55 10.95 -16.57 2.07
CA TRP A 55 10.60 -17.67 1.17
C TRP A 55 11.03 -19.02 1.75
N LEU A 56 12.24 -19.08 2.32
CA LEU A 56 12.91 -20.34 2.66
C LEU A 56 12.79 -20.73 4.14
N LYS A 57 12.59 -19.76 5.05
CA LYS A 57 12.61 -19.98 6.50
C LYS A 57 11.29 -19.61 7.17
N THR A 58 10.74 -18.46 6.80
CA THR A 58 9.50 -17.90 7.36
C THR A 58 8.56 -17.49 6.23
N PRO A 59 7.94 -18.44 5.50
CA PRO A 59 7.08 -18.16 4.36
C PRO A 59 6.08 -17.03 4.63
N GLY A 60 6.15 -15.95 3.85
CA GLY A 60 5.26 -14.79 3.95
C GLY A 60 5.57 -13.81 5.08
N GLN A 61 6.62 -14.04 5.88
CA GLN A 61 7.03 -13.16 6.98
C GLN A 61 8.48 -12.71 6.80
N CYS A 62 8.68 -11.39 6.73
CA CYS A 62 10.01 -10.81 6.61
C CYS A 62 10.76 -10.84 7.94
N ILE A 63 12.10 -11.00 7.89
CA ILE A 63 12.97 -10.85 9.07
C ILE A 63 13.17 -9.38 9.47
N ILE A 64 12.82 -8.45 8.59
CA ILE A 64 12.83 -7.01 8.89
C ILE A 64 11.52 -6.72 9.62
N ALA A 65 11.63 -6.31 10.89
CA ALA A 65 10.50 -5.81 11.66
C ALA A 65 10.32 -4.32 11.35
N ASP A 66 9.36 -4.02 10.47
CA ASP A 66 8.93 -2.69 10.06
C ASP A 66 7.43 -2.71 9.71
N ASP A 67 6.91 -1.60 9.17
CA ASP A 67 5.48 -1.46 8.89
C ASP A 67 4.98 -2.30 7.70
N MET A 68 5.85 -3.01 6.97
CA MET A 68 5.42 -3.89 5.89
C MET A 68 4.51 -5.01 6.39
N GLN A 69 4.84 -5.64 7.52
CA GLN A 69 4.07 -6.79 8.02
C GLN A 69 2.63 -6.40 8.41
N PRO A 70 2.38 -5.32 9.18
CA PRO A 70 1.02 -4.83 9.41
C PRO A 70 0.25 -4.50 8.12
N ILE A 71 0.92 -3.91 7.11
CA ILE A 71 0.29 -3.58 5.84
C ILE A 71 -0.12 -4.86 5.08
N LEU A 72 0.75 -5.86 5.04
CA LEU A 72 0.43 -7.15 4.41
C LEU A 72 -0.73 -7.85 5.12
N THR A 73 -0.79 -7.80 6.45
CA THR A 73 -1.91 -8.34 7.22
C THR A 73 -3.22 -7.58 6.95
N GLU A 74 -3.17 -6.25 6.80
CA GLU A 74 -4.35 -5.46 6.44
C GLU A 74 -4.79 -5.72 4.98
N ALA A 75 -3.84 -5.93 4.08
CA ALA A 75 -4.11 -6.29 2.69
C ALA A 75 -4.60 -7.75 2.55
N ASP A 76 -4.32 -8.61 3.53
CA ASP A 76 -4.79 -9.99 3.51
C ASP A 76 -6.32 -10.05 3.50
N GLY A 77 -6.84 -10.97 2.68
CA GLY A 77 -8.26 -11.10 2.39
C GLY A 77 -8.91 -9.90 1.66
N ALA A 78 -8.13 -8.98 1.08
CA ALA A 78 -8.68 -7.97 0.18
C ALA A 78 -9.15 -8.62 -1.13
N ASP A 79 -10.36 -8.28 -1.58
CA ASP A 79 -10.89 -8.68 -2.88
C ASP A 79 -10.29 -7.82 -4.01
N VAL A 80 -9.95 -6.56 -3.69
CA VAL A 80 -9.34 -5.60 -4.61
C VAL A 80 -8.21 -4.86 -3.91
N LEU A 81 -7.03 -4.86 -4.53
CA LEU A 81 -5.89 -4.05 -4.13
C LEU A 81 -5.72 -2.90 -5.14
N VAL A 82 -5.73 -1.65 -4.66
CA VAL A 82 -5.56 -0.46 -5.49
C VAL A 82 -4.20 0.19 -5.18
N LEU A 83 -3.37 0.35 -6.20
CA LEU A 83 -2.08 1.03 -6.08
C LEU A 83 -2.22 2.46 -6.59
N ALA A 84 -2.30 3.43 -5.69
CA ALA A 84 -2.45 4.83 -6.03
C ALA A 84 -1.10 5.56 -5.97
N SER A 85 -0.65 6.12 -7.09
CA SER A 85 0.66 6.78 -7.17
C SER A 85 0.59 8.09 -7.94
N PRO A 86 1.36 9.12 -7.54
CA PRO A 86 1.69 10.21 -8.46
C PRO A 86 2.65 9.71 -9.54
N LEU A 87 2.57 10.30 -10.74
CA LEU A 87 3.54 10.05 -11.81
C LEU A 87 4.81 10.85 -11.55
N TYR A 88 5.89 10.19 -11.15
CA TYR A 88 7.22 10.79 -10.96
C TYR A 88 8.22 10.11 -11.88
N PHE A 89 8.89 10.89 -12.73
CA PHE A 89 9.86 10.39 -13.71
C PHE A 89 9.32 9.25 -14.57
N ASP A 90 8.13 9.46 -15.16
CA ASP A 90 7.42 8.49 -16.01
C ASP A 90 7.10 7.14 -15.35
N THR A 91 7.08 7.09 -14.02
CA THR A 91 6.74 5.88 -13.26
C THR A 91 6.04 6.20 -11.94
N ILE A 92 5.76 5.15 -11.17
CA ILE A 92 5.25 5.24 -9.80
C ILE A 92 6.25 5.95 -8.88
N SER A 93 5.78 6.47 -7.76
CA SER A 93 6.65 7.03 -6.73
C SER A 93 7.67 6.00 -6.22
N GLY A 94 8.85 6.48 -5.83
CA GLY A 94 9.87 5.64 -5.20
C GLY A 94 9.35 4.92 -3.95
N MET A 95 8.48 5.57 -3.18
CA MET A 95 7.84 4.95 -2.00
C MET A 95 6.97 3.75 -2.37
N LEU A 96 6.15 3.86 -3.42
CA LEU A 96 5.35 2.73 -3.88
C LEU A 96 6.24 1.62 -4.45
N LYS A 97 7.35 1.99 -5.10
CA LYS A 97 8.34 1.01 -5.59
C LYS A 97 9.09 0.29 -4.45
N VAL A 98 9.22 0.89 -3.27
CA VAL A 98 9.76 0.23 -2.07
C VAL A 98 8.74 -0.74 -1.47
N PHE A 99 7.46 -0.38 -1.52
CA PHE A 99 6.38 -1.26 -1.09
C PHE A 99 6.24 -2.51 -1.98
N MET A 100 6.55 -2.41 -3.27
CA MET A 100 6.49 -3.50 -4.27
C MET A 100 7.83 -4.24 -4.46
#